data_AF-A0A8H4TSW9-F1
#
_entry.id   AF-A0A8H4TSW9-F1
#
_cell.length_a   1.000
_cell.length_b   1.000
_cell.length_c   1.000
_cell.angle_alpha   90.00
_cell.angle_beta   90.00
_cell.angle_gamma   90.00
#
_symmetry.space_group_name_H-M   'P 1'
#
loop_
_entity.id
_entity.type
_entity.pdbx_description
1 polymer ?
#
loop_
_entity_poly.entity_id
_entity_poly.type
_entity_poly.pdbx_seq_one_letter_code
_entity_poly.pdbx_strand_id
1 'polypeptide(L)'
;MVGGNPQHDAYGFRHWNNPGAFAEYISTGSKGRWEGFLGALWIASFAITGPEYVAMASGEAKNPRKTLKTAFKWTYFRFFFFFVGTALCTSILVPYDDPILKAVVTGESDVGAASASPYIIAMQNMGIGIFPHIATVLLVTTIFSAGNAYTYCATRTLYSLSLDGQAPKFFQKTTKAGVPLYCLLLTMVFPLLSFLTVSNGTATVITWLVNLVTAAQVLDYVIICITYLRFYKACKAQNLDRRSLPYYGWGQPYCAWVALVFMTALVCGYGYEVFLPGHWDLGSFFTYYTMLLLAPVLYIGWKVTKKTKIVKPELADLIWDAPIIDALEAETMDEERKGSLWKDLRSRFQSR
;
A
#
# COMPACT_ATOMS: atom_id res chain seq x y z
N MET A 1 10.21 -18.30 20.13
CA MET A 1 8.99 -18.30 20.97
C MET A 1 8.97 -19.43 21.98
N VAL A 2 9.21 -20.68 21.56
CA VAL A 2 9.09 -21.88 22.40
C VAL A 2 10.42 -22.61 22.66
N GLY A 3 11.55 -21.88 22.76
CA GLY A 3 12.84 -22.47 23.17
C GLY A 3 13.70 -23.10 22.05
N GLY A 4 13.31 -22.98 20.79
CA GLY A 4 14.11 -23.45 19.64
C GLY A 4 15.24 -22.50 19.19
N ASN A 5 15.56 -21.47 19.97
CA ASN A 5 16.66 -20.55 19.67
C ASN A 5 18.01 -21.10 20.18
N PRO A 6 19.16 -20.57 19.71
CA PRO A 6 20.48 -21.01 20.18
C PRO A 6 20.72 -20.86 21.69
N GLN A 7 19.97 -19.95 22.33
CA GLN A 7 20.00 -19.72 23.76
C GLN A 7 19.08 -20.67 24.56
N HIS A 8 18.33 -21.55 23.87
CA HIS A 8 17.32 -22.44 24.45
C HIS A 8 16.30 -21.75 25.38
N ASP A 9 16.03 -20.46 25.15
CA ASP A 9 15.07 -19.65 25.93
C ASP A 9 13.69 -19.60 25.26
N ALA A 10 12.67 -19.88 26.06
CA ALA A 10 11.29 -19.70 25.69
C ALA A 10 10.84 -18.28 26.05
N TYR A 11 10.94 -17.37 25.05
CA TYR A 11 10.47 -15.99 25.18
C TYR A 11 8.99 -15.88 25.59
N GLY A 12 8.11 -16.78 25.11
CA GLY A 12 6.67 -16.72 25.41
C GLY A 12 6.06 -15.34 25.09
N PHE A 13 5.39 -14.73 26.06
CA PHE A 13 4.93 -13.33 26.00
C PHE A 13 5.63 -12.46 27.06
N ARG A 14 6.88 -12.80 27.43
CA ARG A 14 7.62 -12.13 28.52
C ARG A 14 7.70 -10.62 28.30
N HIS A 15 8.03 -10.18 27.10
CA HIS A 15 8.14 -8.75 26.75
C HIS A 15 6.80 -8.00 26.73
N TRP A 16 5.69 -8.70 26.52
CA TRP A 16 4.35 -8.11 26.59
C TRP A 16 3.88 -7.89 28.04
N ASN A 17 4.43 -8.66 28.99
CA ASN A 17 4.16 -8.48 30.40
C ASN A 17 5.11 -7.44 31.03
N ASN A 18 6.41 -7.52 30.70
CA ASN A 18 7.44 -6.58 31.18
C ASN A 18 8.40 -6.29 30.02
N PRO A 19 8.50 -5.04 29.52
CA PRO A 19 7.95 -3.78 30.03
C PRO A 19 6.46 -3.52 29.75
N GLY A 20 5.82 -4.30 28.88
CA GLY A 20 4.41 -4.11 28.50
C GLY A 20 4.21 -4.12 26.98
N ALA A 21 2.97 -4.34 26.53
CA ALA A 21 2.65 -4.37 25.09
C ALA A 21 2.51 -2.98 24.43
N PHE A 22 2.21 -1.93 25.21
CA PHE A 22 1.98 -0.58 24.70
C PHE A 22 3.00 0.40 25.28
N ALA A 23 3.80 0.97 24.39
CA ALA A 23 4.74 2.03 24.74
C ALA A 23 4.00 3.36 24.96
N GLU A 24 4.50 4.16 25.90
CA GLU A 24 4.11 5.56 26.06
C GLU A 24 4.81 6.40 25.00
N TYR A 25 4.14 7.45 24.49
CA TYR A 25 4.68 8.28 23.41
C TYR A 25 4.95 9.72 23.82
N ILE A 26 3.92 10.55 24.06
CA ILE A 26 4.09 11.98 24.43
C ILE A 26 3.80 12.18 25.91
N SER A 27 2.59 11.82 26.32
CA SER A 27 2.15 11.85 27.72
C SER A 27 2.57 10.56 28.43
N THR A 28 2.49 10.55 29.76
CA THR A 28 2.67 9.32 30.55
C THR A 28 1.33 8.68 30.90
N GLY A 29 1.33 7.40 31.27
CA GLY A 29 0.15 6.64 31.68
C GLY A 29 -0.78 6.26 30.52
N SER A 30 -2.08 6.10 30.81
CA SER A 30 -3.08 5.62 29.84
C SER A 30 -3.19 6.50 28.59
N LYS A 31 -3.02 7.82 28.76
CA LYS A 31 -3.02 8.77 27.65
C LYS A 31 -1.79 8.57 26.75
N GLY A 32 -0.62 8.39 27.35
CA GLY A 32 0.62 8.09 26.66
C GLY A 32 0.56 6.82 25.82
N ARG A 33 -0.04 5.76 26.39
CA ARG A 33 -0.24 4.48 25.69
C ARG A 33 -1.22 4.60 24.52
N TRP A 34 -2.26 5.43 24.66
CA TRP A 34 -3.17 5.73 23.57
C TRP A 34 -2.47 6.50 22.45
N GLU A 35 -1.67 7.51 22.78
CA GLU A 35 -0.84 8.25 21.82
C GLU A 35 0.16 7.32 21.12
N GLY A 36 0.77 6.36 21.84
CA GLY A 36 1.64 5.34 21.25
C GLY A 36 0.91 4.36 20.31
N PHE A 37 -0.33 3.97 20.66
CA PHE A 37 -1.18 3.20 19.75
C PHE A 37 -1.48 3.97 18.46
N LEU A 38 -1.82 5.26 18.58
CA LEU A 38 -2.03 6.11 17.42
C LEU A 38 -0.75 6.23 16.58
N GLY A 39 0.42 6.38 17.24
CA GLY A 39 1.77 6.29 16.65
C GLY A 39 1.94 5.10 15.73
N ALA A 40 1.71 3.92 16.30
CA ALA A 40 1.79 2.66 15.60
C ALA A 40 0.73 2.54 14.49
N LEU A 41 -0.46 3.11 14.67
CA LEU A 41 -1.55 3.06 13.69
C LEU A 41 -1.18 3.80 12.40
N TRP A 42 -0.51 4.96 12.48
CA TRP A 42 -0.08 5.68 11.28
C TRP A 42 1.02 4.93 10.52
N ILE A 43 2.02 4.39 11.21
CA ILE A 43 3.07 3.57 10.58
C ILE A 43 2.47 2.29 10.00
N ALA A 44 1.51 1.68 10.69
CA ALA A 44 0.79 0.51 10.17
C ALA A 44 -0.03 0.85 8.92
N SER A 45 -0.60 2.06 8.85
CA SER A 45 -1.34 2.51 7.66
C SER A 45 -0.45 2.65 6.43
N PHE A 46 0.82 3.05 6.60
CA PHE A 46 1.83 3.01 5.53
C PHE A 46 2.14 1.58 5.08
N ALA A 47 2.24 0.64 6.02
CA ALA A 47 2.60 -0.74 5.71
C ALA A 47 1.52 -1.46 4.87
N ILE A 48 0.24 -1.13 5.08
CA ILE A 48 -0.88 -1.75 4.36
C ILE A 48 -1.16 -0.99 3.07
N THR A 49 -0.43 -1.39 2.03
CA THR A 49 -0.52 -0.86 0.65
C THR A 49 -0.47 -2.01 -0.36
N GLY A 50 -0.95 -1.80 -1.59
CA GLY A 50 -0.79 -2.81 -2.65
C GLY A 50 -2.03 -3.21 -3.47
N PRO A 51 -3.23 -3.35 -2.89
CA PRO A 51 -4.40 -3.85 -3.62
C PRO A 51 -4.73 -3.04 -4.88
N GLU A 52 -4.53 -1.72 -4.83
CA GLU A 52 -4.73 -0.78 -5.93
C GLU A 52 -3.73 -1.01 -7.09
N TYR A 53 -2.50 -1.43 -6.82
CA TYR A 53 -1.52 -1.75 -7.88
C TYR A 53 -1.91 -3.02 -8.63
N VAL A 54 -2.51 -3.99 -7.93
CA VAL A 54 -3.07 -5.20 -8.55
C VAL A 54 -4.22 -4.83 -9.49
N ALA A 55 -5.03 -3.84 -9.13
CA ALA A 55 -6.06 -3.30 -10.03
C ALA A 55 -5.43 -2.60 -11.25
N MET A 56 -4.36 -1.82 -11.10
CA MET A 56 -3.70 -1.20 -12.26
C MET A 56 -3.08 -2.22 -13.21
N ALA A 57 -2.51 -3.29 -12.68
CA ALA A 57 -1.99 -4.39 -13.49
C ALA A 57 -3.08 -5.20 -14.22
N SER A 58 -4.37 -5.00 -13.90
CA SER A 58 -5.44 -5.72 -14.58
C SER A 58 -5.55 -5.41 -16.06
N GLY A 59 -5.21 -4.18 -16.46
CA GLY A 59 -5.29 -3.75 -17.85
C GLY A 59 -4.33 -4.50 -18.78
N GLU A 60 -3.31 -5.15 -18.22
CA GLU A 60 -2.29 -5.91 -18.96
C GLU A 60 -2.34 -7.42 -18.64
N ALA A 61 -3.28 -7.85 -17.80
CA ALA A 61 -3.42 -9.26 -17.44
C ALA A 61 -4.14 -10.03 -18.56
N LYS A 62 -3.63 -11.22 -18.91
CA LYS A 62 -4.23 -12.10 -19.95
C LYS A 62 -5.68 -12.51 -19.63
N ASN A 63 -5.99 -12.76 -18.37
CA ASN A 63 -7.32 -13.21 -17.89
C ASN A 63 -7.70 -12.48 -16.59
N PRO A 64 -8.05 -11.18 -16.65
CA PRO A 64 -8.17 -10.32 -15.48
C PRO A 64 -9.25 -10.81 -14.50
N ARG A 65 -10.41 -11.24 -14.98
CA ARG A 65 -11.53 -11.64 -14.10
C ARG A 65 -11.23 -12.88 -13.23
N LYS A 66 -10.40 -13.79 -13.72
CA LYS A 66 -9.95 -14.98 -12.97
C LYS A 66 -8.74 -14.67 -12.10
N THR A 67 -7.73 -14.03 -12.67
CA THR A 67 -6.45 -13.76 -12.01
C THR A 67 -6.62 -12.74 -10.89
N LEU A 68 -7.34 -11.62 -11.11
CA LEU A 68 -7.55 -10.60 -10.08
C LEU A 68 -8.36 -11.15 -8.91
N LYS A 69 -9.44 -11.89 -9.18
CA LYS A 69 -10.26 -12.49 -8.12
C LYS A 69 -9.41 -13.37 -7.20
N THR A 70 -8.49 -14.12 -7.78
CA THR A 70 -7.56 -14.96 -7.02
C THR A 70 -6.53 -14.11 -6.30
N ALA A 71 -5.93 -13.12 -6.97
CA ALA A 71 -4.94 -12.22 -6.40
C ALA A 71 -5.49 -11.45 -5.18
N PHE A 72 -6.66 -10.81 -5.27
CA PHE A 72 -7.28 -10.11 -4.15
C PHE A 72 -7.59 -11.02 -2.95
N LYS A 73 -8.02 -12.26 -3.20
CA LYS A 73 -8.23 -13.25 -2.11
C LYS A 73 -6.93 -13.58 -1.38
N TRP A 74 -5.85 -13.76 -2.13
CA TRP A 74 -4.52 -13.98 -1.56
C TRP A 74 -3.97 -12.74 -0.84
N THR A 75 -4.32 -11.53 -1.29
CA THR A 75 -3.94 -10.29 -0.60
C THR A 75 -4.49 -10.25 0.83
N TYR A 76 -5.74 -10.67 1.07
CA TYR A 76 -6.28 -10.75 2.44
C TYR A 76 -5.53 -11.74 3.31
N PHE A 77 -5.25 -12.93 2.78
CA PHE A 77 -4.43 -13.92 3.47
C PHE A 77 -3.04 -13.36 3.79
N ARG A 78 -2.43 -12.64 2.83
CA ARG A 78 -1.13 -12.04 2.98
C ARG A 78 -1.10 -11.01 4.10
N PHE A 79 -2.09 -10.12 4.20
CA PHE A 79 -2.19 -9.14 5.28
C PHE A 79 -2.31 -9.81 6.65
N PHE A 80 -3.16 -10.83 6.79
CA PHE A 80 -3.31 -11.50 8.08
C PHE A 80 -2.03 -12.25 8.48
N PHE A 81 -1.53 -13.15 7.64
CA PHE A 81 -0.42 -14.03 8.02
C PHE A 81 0.92 -13.32 8.05
N PHE A 82 1.25 -12.49 7.04
CA PHE A 82 2.56 -11.87 6.97
C PHE A 82 2.65 -10.54 7.71
N PHE A 83 1.57 -9.76 7.88
CA PHE A 83 1.68 -8.50 8.63
C PHE A 83 1.37 -8.71 10.10
N VAL A 84 0.19 -9.24 10.42
CA VAL A 84 -0.19 -9.48 11.83
C VAL A 84 0.67 -10.58 12.44
N GLY A 85 0.83 -11.70 11.75
CA GLY A 85 1.62 -12.82 12.24
C GLY A 85 3.08 -12.44 12.50
N THR A 86 3.68 -11.66 11.61
CA THR A 86 5.08 -11.28 11.80
C THR A 86 5.29 -10.14 12.79
N ALA A 87 4.36 -9.18 12.88
CA ALA A 87 4.37 -8.16 13.94
C ALA A 87 4.20 -8.79 15.33
N LEU A 88 3.37 -9.84 15.45
CA LEU A 88 3.28 -10.65 16.67
C LEU A 88 4.63 -11.32 16.96
N CYS A 89 5.28 -11.90 15.94
CA CYS A 89 6.58 -12.52 16.12
C CYS A 89 7.66 -11.57 16.59
N THR A 90 7.79 -10.40 15.97
CA THR A 90 8.83 -9.42 16.32
C THR A 90 8.57 -8.80 17.69
N SER A 91 7.31 -8.48 18.03
CA SER A 91 6.94 -7.92 19.34
C SER A 91 7.14 -8.91 20.51
N ILE A 92 7.12 -10.21 20.24
CA ILE A 92 7.48 -11.23 21.23
C ILE A 92 9.01 -11.30 21.42
N LEU A 93 9.77 -11.19 20.33
CA LEU A 93 11.22 -11.40 20.33
C LEU A 93 12.00 -10.19 20.86
N VAL A 94 11.55 -8.98 20.56
CA VAL A 94 12.24 -7.73 20.91
C VAL A 94 11.32 -6.89 21.79
N PRO A 95 11.73 -6.50 23.00
CA PRO A 95 10.95 -5.58 23.81
C PRO A 95 10.98 -4.18 23.19
N TYR A 96 9.90 -3.41 23.36
CA TYR A 96 9.83 -2.06 22.78
C TYR A 96 10.90 -1.12 23.36
N ASP A 97 11.46 -1.46 24.53
CA ASP A 97 12.44 -0.64 25.23
C ASP A 97 13.91 -1.03 24.97
N ASP A 98 14.16 -1.91 24.00
CA ASP A 98 15.50 -2.32 23.58
C ASP A 98 16.37 -1.10 23.21
N PRO A 99 17.62 -0.99 23.71
CA PRO A 99 18.47 0.18 23.48
C PRO A 99 18.74 0.47 22.00
N ILE A 100 18.90 -0.57 21.16
CA ILE A 100 19.15 -0.42 19.73
C ILE A 100 17.89 0.11 19.05
N LEU A 101 16.72 -0.43 19.43
CA LEU A 101 15.44 0.03 18.90
C LEU A 101 15.15 1.49 19.31
N LYS A 102 15.39 1.85 20.57
CA LYS A 102 15.23 3.23 21.06
C LYS A 102 16.14 4.19 20.32
N ALA A 103 17.43 3.88 20.19
CA ALA A 103 18.40 4.75 19.53
C ALA A 103 18.04 5.02 18.05
N VAL A 104 17.33 4.11 17.40
CA VAL A 104 16.80 4.32 16.04
C VAL A 104 15.56 5.21 16.08
N VAL A 105 14.60 4.90 16.95
CA VAL A 105 13.32 5.64 17.04
C VAL A 105 13.54 7.10 17.48
N THR A 106 14.50 7.36 18.38
CA THR A 106 14.84 8.70 18.86
C THR A 106 15.80 9.45 17.94
N GLY A 107 16.32 8.81 16.89
CA GLY A 107 17.28 9.42 15.96
C GLY A 107 18.68 9.62 16.54
N GLU A 108 19.01 8.99 17.66
CA GLU A 108 20.35 9.04 18.28
C GLU A 108 21.40 8.23 17.49
N SER A 109 20.95 7.37 16.58
CA SER A 109 21.82 6.53 15.76
C SER A 109 21.50 6.65 14.28
N ASP A 110 22.53 6.93 13.46
CA ASP A 110 22.46 7.00 11.99
C ASP A 110 22.55 5.60 11.34
N VAL A 111 22.25 4.56 12.11
CA VAL A 111 22.30 3.17 11.66
C VAL A 111 21.24 2.99 10.59
N GLY A 112 21.65 2.64 9.38
CA GLY A 112 20.76 2.58 8.22
C GLY A 112 19.50 1.73 8.48
N ALA A 113 18.36 2.14 7.92
CA ALA A 113 17.04 1.56 8.17
C ALA A 113 16.97 0.02 8.06
N ALA A 114 17.85 -0.60 7.27
CA ALA A 114 17.95 -2.05 7.16
C ALA A 114 18.50 -2.70 8.44
N SER A 115 19.57 -2.15 9.05
CA SER A 115 20.20 -2.69 10.25
C SER A 115 19.39 -2.44 11.53
N ALA A 116 18.48 -1.47 11.49
CA ALA A 116 17.52 -1.16 12.55
C ALA A 116 16.28 -2.06 12.59
N SER A 117 16.15 -2.99 11.65
CA SER A 117 14.98 -3.87 11.56
C SER A 117 14.84 -4.74 12.82
N PRO A 118 13.65 -4.82 13.45
CA PRO A 118 13.42 -5.67 14.62
C PRO A 118 13.80 -7.15 14.40
N TYR A 119 13.73 -7.63 13.15
CA TYR A 119 14.20 -8.97 12.81
C TYR A 119 15.71 -9.12 12.96
N ILE A 120 16.46 -8.13 12.50
CA ILE A 120 17.92 -8.12 12.57
C ILE A 120 18.36 -7.95 14.02
N ILE A 121 17.73 -7.05 14.77
CA ILE A 121 17.96 -6.89 16.21
C ILE A 121 17.70 -8.21 16.95
N ALA A 122 16.57 -8.88 16.70
CA ALA A 122 16.29 -10.18 17.31
C ALA A 122 17.36 -11.22 16.99
N MET A 123 17.82 -11.29 15.73
CA MET A 123 18.85 -12.25 15.32
C MET A 123 20.23 -11.94 15.92
N GLN A 124 20.58 -10.66 16.06
CA GLN A 124 21.79 -10.21 16.74
C GLN A 124 21.76 -10.52 18.23
N ASN A 125 20.65 -10.22 18.91
CA ASN A 125 20.44 -10.52 20.33
C ASN A 125 20.54 -12.04 20.62
N MET A 126 20.17 -12.88 19.65
CA MET A 126 20.32 -14.34 19.71
C MET A 126 21.71 -14.87 19.33
N GLY A 127 22.65 -14.01 18.93
CA GLY A 127 24.02 -14.39 18.57
C GLY A 127 24.15 -15.13 17.23
N ILE A 128 23.16 -15.03 16.34
CA ILE A 128 23.16 -15.75 15.07
C ILE A 128 23.91 -14.92 14.01
N GLY A 129 25.20 -15.23 13.77
CA GLY A 129 26.08 -14.35 12.99
C GLY A 129 25.75 -14.18 11.50
N ILE A 130 25.34 -15.23 10.78
CA ILE A 130 25.16 -15.16 9.31
C ILE A 130 23.79 -14.64 8.86
N PHE A 131 22.77 -14.84 9.68
CA PHE A 131 21.38 -14.54 9.32
C PHE A 131 21.08 -13.04 9.14
N PRO A 132 21.67 -12.10 9.92
CA PRO A 132 21.51 -10.67 9.68
C PRO A 132 21.92 -10.21 8.27
N HIS A 133 22.99 -10.79 7.71
CA HIS A 133 23.43 -10.48 6.35
C HIS A 133 22.45 -10.98 5.29
N ILE A 134 21.96 -12.21 5.44
CA ILE A 134 20.94 -12.78 4.55
C ILE A 134 19.66 -11.94 4.60
N ALA A 135 19.21 -11.58 5.81
CA ALA A 135 18.03 -10.75 6.00
C ALA A 135 18.20 -9.37 5.35
N THR A 136 19.37 -8.75 5.47
CA THR A 136 19.66 -7.46 4.83
C THR A 136 19.59 -7.56 3.30
N VAL A 137 20.20 -8.60 2.70
CA VAL A 137 20.15 -8.83 1.24
C VAL A 137 18.71 -9.04 0.75
N LEU A 138 17.91 -9.82 1.50
CA LEU A 138 16.50 -10.02 1.20
C LEU A 138 15.73 -8.69 1.30
N LEU A 139 15.94 -7.90 2.35
CA LEU A 139 15.31 -6.59 2.52
C LEU A 139 15.62 -5.67 1.34
N VAL A 140 16.90 -5.53 0.94
CA VAL A 140 17.29 -4.71 -0.21
C VAL A 140 16.61 -5.20 -1.50
N THR A 141 16.56 -6.51 -1.71
CA THR A 141 15.89 -7.10 -2.88
C THR A 141 14.39 -6.78 -2.89
N THR A 142 13.72 -6.85 -1.73
CA THR A 142 12.29 -6.51 -1.63
C THR A 142 12.03 -5.02 -1.85
N ILE A 143 12.90 -4.14 -1.35
CA ILE A 143 12.81 -2.69 -1.58
C ILE A 143 12.98 -2.38 -3.07
N PHE A 144 13.95 -3.00 -3.74
CA PHE A 144 14.17 -2.82 -5.17
C PHE A 144 12.96 -3.29 -6.00
N SER A 145 12.42 -4.47 -5.66
CA SER A 145 11.21 -5.00 -6.29
C SER A 145 10.00 -4.08 -6.12
N ALA A 146 9.79 -3.56 -4.91
CA ALA A 146 8.73 -2.59 -4.64
C ALA A 146 8.94 -1.31 -5.45
N GLY A 147 10.14 -0.74 -5.44
CA GLY A 147 10.48 0.47 -6.20
C GLY A 147 10.17 0.33 -7.70
N ASN A 148 10.47 -0.82 -8.30
CA ASN A 148 10.12 -1.09 -9.69
C ASN A 148 8.60 -1.12 -9.93
N ALA A 149 7.84 -1.76 -9.03
CA ALA A 149 6.38 -1.81 -9.13
C ALA A 149 5.75 -0.41 -9.01
N TYR A 150 6.22 0.42 -8.07
CA TYR A 150 5.75 1.80 -7.90
C TYR A 150 6.09 2.68 -9.09
N THR A 151 7.29 2.56 -9.64
CA THR A 151 7.71 3.31 -10.84
C THR A 151 6.83 2.94 -12.03
N TYR A 152 6.55 1.65 -12.22
CA TYR A 152 5.62 1.17 -13.24
C TYR A 152 4.23 1.77 -13.05
N CYS A 153 3.68 1.71 -11.83
CA CYS A 153 2.35 2.23 -11.52
C CYS A 153 2.25 3.73 -11.80
N ALA A 154 3.16 4.54 -11.25
CA ALA A 154 3.16 5.99 -11.42
C ALA A 154 3.27 6.40 -12.90
N THR A 155 4.15 5.72 -13.65
CA THR A 155 4.33 5.93 -15.09
C THR A 155 3.04 5.65 -15.86
N ARG A 156 2.33 4.56 -15.54
CA ARG A 156 1.08 4.17 -16.18
C ARG A 156 -0.09 5.06 -15.79
N THR A 157 -0.22 5.43 -14.52
CA THR A 157 -1.25 6.38 -14.06
C THR A 157 -1.13 7.70 -14.81
N LEU A 158 0.09 8.27 -14.90
CA LEU A 158 0.30 9.53 -15.62
C LEU A 158 0.01 9.40 -17.12
N TYR A 159 0.36 8.27 -17.73
CA TYR A 159 0.04 7.98 -19.12
C TYR A 159 -1.49 7.90 -19.33
N SER A 160 -2.22 7.17 -18.49
CA SER A 160 -3.69 7.08 -18.55
C SER A 160 -4.35 8.45 -18.37
N LEU A 161 -3.89 9.25 -17.41
CA LEU A 161 -4.34 10.64 -17.26
C LEU A 161 -4.14 11.45 -18.54
N SER A 162 -3.03 11.24 -19.26
CA SER A 162 -2.78 11.93 -20.52
C SER A 162 -3.74 11.50 -21.63
N LEU A 163 -4.10 10.21 -21.70
CA LEU A 163 -5.07 9.69 -22.66
C LEU A 163 -6.47 10.27 -22.41
N ASP A 164 -6.87 10.39 -21.15
CA ASP A 164 -8.13 10.99 -20.73
C ASP A 164 -8.16 12.53 -20.87
N GLY A 165 -7.07 13.13 -21.37
CA GLY A 165 -6.91 14.57 -21.52
C GLY A 165 -6.74 15.33 -20.19
N GLN A 166 -6.46 14.61 -19.10
CA GLN A 166 -6.21 15.12 -17.75
C GLN A 166 -4.75 15.53 -17.51
N ALA A 167 -3.83 15.00 -18.32
CA ALA A 167 -2.43 15.45 -18.37
C ALA A 167 -2.05 15.92 -19.79
N PRO A 168 -0.97 16.71 -19.95
CA PRO A 168 -0.49 17.17 -21.25
C PRO A 168 -0.28 16.05 -22.28
N LYS A 169 -0.69 16.30 -23.54
CA LYS A 169 -0.63 15.30 -24.62
C LYS A 169 0.77 14.76 -24.92
N PHE A 170 1.84 15.51 -24.63
CA PHE A 170 3.20 15.03 -24.90
C PHE A 170 3.53 13.77 -24.07
N PHE A 171 2.88 13.56 -22.92
CA PHE A 171 3.03 12.35 -22.11
C PHE A 171 2.54 11.07 -22.81
N GLN A 172 1.73 11.20 -23.87
CA GLN A 172 1.27 10.06 -24.67
C GLN A 172 2.37 9.47 -25.56
N LYS A 173 3.53 10.13 -25.71
CA LYS A 173 4.60 9.64 -26.58
C LYS A 173 5.28 8.41 -25.99
N THR A 174 5.12 7.28 -26.66
CA THR A 174 5.75 6.01 -26.29
C THR A 174 6.97 5.69 -27.14
N THR A 175 7.87 4.87 -26.60
CA THR A 175 8.94 4.22 -27.37
C THR A 175 8.36 3.13 -28.29
N LYS A 176 9.19 2.56 -29.17
CA LYS A 176 8.81 1.43 -30.04
C LYS A 176 8.32 0.21 -29.26
N ALA A 177 8.76 0.06 -28.00
CA ALA A 177 8.35 -1.00 -27.10
C ALA A 177 7.11 -0.65 -26.25
N GLY A 178 6.45 0.48 -26.50
CA GLY A 178 5.23 0.90 -25.79
C GLY A 178 5.47 1.57 -24.43
N VAL A 179 6.72 1.94 -24.10
CA VAL A 179 7.04 2.59 -22.82
C VAL A 179 6.84 4.11 -22.94
N PRO A 180 6.00 4.75 -22.10
CA PRO A 180 5.79 6.21 -22.14
C PRO A 180 6.98 6.95 -21.52
N LEU A 181 7.95 7.31 -22.37
CA LEU A 181 9.27 7.79 -21.94
C LEU A 181 9.19 9.07 -21.09
N TYR A 182 8.37 10.04 -21.47
CA TYR A 182 8.27 11.29 -20.71
C TYR A 182 7.60 11.09 -19.35
N CYS A 183 6.65 10.16 -19.23
CA CYS A 183 6.06 9.79 -17.94
C CYS A 183 7.11 9.16 -17.03
N LEU A 184 7.93 8.26 -17.59
CA LEU A 184 9.02 7.61 -16.86
C LEU A 184 10.06 8.63 -16.37
N LEU A 185 10.49 9.54 -17.25
CA LEU A 185 11.47 10.59 -16.90
C LEU A 185 10.96 11.48 -15.76
N LEU A 186 9.69 11.91 -15.81
CA LEU A 186 9.11 12.70 -14.73
C LEU A 186 9.02 11.89 -13.43
N THR A 187 8.62 10.63 -13.50
CA THR A 187 8.54 9.74 -12.34
C THR A 187 9.91 9.57 -11.68
N MET A 188 10.98 9.47 -12.47
CA MET A 188 12.36 9.33 -11.98
C MET A 188 12.93 10.58 -11.30
N VAL A 189 12.30 11.75 -11.43
CA VAL A 189 12.73 12.95 -10.70
C VAL A 189 12.48 12.81 -9.18
N PHE A 190 11.38 12.17 -8.78
CA PHE A 190 11.00 12.09 -7.37
C PHE A 190 11.92 11.21 -6.51
N PRO A 191 12.39 10.04 -6.97
CA PRO A 191 13.41 9.28 -6.26
C PRO A 191 14.69 10.07 -5.97
N LEU A 192 15.05 11.09 -6.77
CA LEU A 192 16.22 11.94 -6.50
C LEU A 192 16.11 12.70 -5.17
N LEU A 193 14.90 12.86 -4.62
CA LEU A 193 14.70 13.41 -3.27
C LEU A 193 15.37 12.55 -2.19
N SER A 194 15.70 11.28 -2.48
CA SER A 194 16.50 10.46 -1.55
C SER A 194 17.89 11.04 -1.31
N PHE A 195 18.44 11.87 -2.21
CA PHE A 195 19.75 12.52 -1.98
C PHE A 195 19.73 13.54 -0.83
N LEU A 196 18.56 13.93 -0.34
CA LEU A 196 18.45 14.76 0.88
C LEU A 196 19.05 14.07 2.11
N THR A 197 19.19 12.74 2.10
CA THR A 197 19.81 11.99 3.20
C THR A 197 21.28 12.37 3.40
N VAL A 198 21.96 12.85 2.35
CA VAL A 198 23.36 13.27 2.40
C VAL A 198 23.55 14.49 3.31
N SER A 199 22.55 15.37 3.40
CA SER A 199 22.64 16.63 4.15
C SER A 199 21.83 16.66 5.46
N ASN A 200 20.78 15.84 5.60
CA ASN A 200 19.83 15.91 6.74
C ASN A 200 19.76 14.64 7.60
N GLY A 201 20.60 13.64 7.31
CA GLY A 201 20.55 12.34 7.97
C GLY A 201 19.47 11.41 7.39
N THR A 202 19.69 10.11 7.50
CA THR A 202 18.85 9.11 6.83
C THR A 202 17.48 8.98 7.49
N ALA A 203 17.43 8.94 8.81
CA ALA A 203 16.19 8.78 9.57
C ALA A 203 15.20 9.93 9.31
N THR A 204 15.69 11.17 9.36
CA THR A 204 14.89 12.38 9.16
C THR A 204 14.19 12.39 7.80
N VAL A 205 14.95 12.15 6.73
CA VAL A 205 14.41 12.19 5.35
C VAL A 205 13.45 11.03 5.10
N ILE A 206 13.76 9.83 5.62
CA ILE A 206 12.82 8.70 5.55
C ILE A 206 11.52 9.05 6.23
N THR A 207 11.55 9.63 7.45
CA THR A 207 10.34 10.06 8.17
C THR A 207 9.54 11.06 7.35
N TRP A 208 10.17 12.07 6.75
CA TRP A 208 9.48 13.04 5.90
C TRP A 208 8.79 12.39 4.69
N LEU A 209 9.49 11.49 3.98
CA LEU A 209 8.95 10.81 2.81
C LEU A 209 7.84 9.83 3.18
N VAL A 210 8.01 9.07 4.27
CA VAL A 210 6.97 8.18 4.80
C VAL A 210 5.74 8.98 5.18
N ASN A 211 5.90 10.15 5.80
CA ASN A 211 4.76 10.98 6.20
C ASN A 211 3.94 11.46 5.00
N LEU A 212 4.63 11.96 3.97
CA LEU A 212 3.99 12.42 2.73
C LEU A 212 3.25 11.28 2.02
N VAL A 213 3.89 10.11 1.89
CA VAL A 213 3.31 8.94 1.22
C VAL A 213 2.12 8.40 2.00
N THR A 214 2.21 8.35 3.34
CA THR A 214 1.11 7.88 4.20
C THR A 214 -0.13 8.76 4.03
N ALA A 215 0.01 10.09 4.08
CA ALA A 215 -1.10 11.01 3.84
C ALA A 215 -1.75 10.80 2.46
N ALA A 216 -0.94 10.67 1.41
CA ALA A 216 -1.44 10.42 0.05
C ALA A 216 -2.20 9.09 -0.05
N GLN A 217 -1.66 8.03 0.56
CA GLN A 217 -2.23 6.68 0.51
C GLN A 217 -3.59 6.59 1.23
N VAL A 218 -3.70 7.14 2.43
CA VAL A 218 -4.99 7.11 3.16
C VAL A 218 -6.03 7.92 2.40
N LEU A 219 -5.65 9.04 1.77
CA LEU A 219 -6.53 9.83 0.94
C LEU A 219 -6.98 9.08 -0.32
N ASP A 220 -6.09 8.31 -0.96
CA ASP A 220 -6.46 7.45 -2.09
C ASP A 220 -7.56 6.45 -1.69
N TYR A 221 -7.43 5.81 -0.51
CA TYR A 221 -8.48 4.92 -0.01
C TYR A 221 -9.81 5.63 0.30
N VAL A 222 -9.79 6.88 0.76
CA VAL A 222 -11.00 7.70 0.90
C VAL A 222 -11.66 7.89 -0.47
N ILE A 223 -10.90 8.24 -1.50
CA ILE A 223 -11.39 8.45 -2.87
C ILE A 223 -11.94 7.14 -3.46
N ILE A 224 -11.25 6.01 -3.26
CA ILE A 224 -11.70 4.68 -3.68
C ILE A 224 -13.05 4.34 -3.02
N CYS A 225 -13.20 4.58 -1.72
CA CYS A 225 -14.45 4.31 -1.02
C CYS A 225 -15.60 5.18 -1.57
N ILE A 226 -15.36 6.47 -1.80
CA ILE A 226 -16.36 7.38 -2.38
C ILE A 226 -16.75 6.92 -3.80
N THR A 227 -15.76 6.56 -4.62
CA THR A 227 -15.96 6.08 -5.99
C THR A 227 -16.76 4.79 -6.01
N TYR A 228 -16.45 3.85 -5.12
CA TYR A 228 -17.21 2.61 -4.96
C TYR A 228 -18.66 2.87 -4.54
N LEU A 229 -18.91 3.78 -3.59
CA LEU A 229 -20.27 4.13 -3.18
C LEU A 229 -21.08 4.76 -4.32
N ARG A 230 -20.42 5.51 -5.22
CA ARG A 230 -21.05 6.05 -6.43
C ARG A 230 -21.35 4.95 -7.45
N PHE A 231 -20.41 4.04 -7.68
CA PHE A 231 -20.63 2.85 -8.51
C PHE A 231 -21.80 2.02 -7.99
N TYR A 232 -21.86 1.75 -6.69
CA TYR A 232 -22.98 1.04 -6.05
C TYR A 232 -24.32 1.73 -6.33
N LYS A 233 -24.37 3.05 -6.20
CA LYS A 233 -25.59 3.84 -6.48
C LYS A 233 -25.97 3.77 -7.96
N ALA A 234 -25.01 3.79 -8.88
CA ALA A 234 -25.26 3.63 -10.32
C ALA A 234 -25.85 2.26 -10.65
N CYS A 235 -25.28 1.18 -10.10
CA CYS A 235 -25.84 -0.17 -10.28
C CYS A 235 -27.30 -0.25 -9.81
N LYS A 236 -27.61 0.37 -8.67
CA LYS A 236 -28.98 0.39 -8.13
C LYS A 236 -29.94 1.23 -9.00
N ALA A 237 -29.48 2.37 -9.51
CA ALA A 237 -30.29 3.24 -10.37
C ALA A 237 -30.60 2.62 -11.74
N GLN A 238 -29.69 1.80 -12.27
CA GLN A 238 -29.80 1.15 -13.58
C GLN A 238 -30.27 -0.31 -13.51
N ASN A 239 -30.67 -0.79 -12.34
CA ASN A 239 -31.10 -2.17 -12.09
C ASN A 239 -30.06 -3.25 -12.50
N LEU A 240 -28.77 -2.92 -12.43
CA LEU A 240 -27.70 -3.90 -12.67
C LEU A 240 -27.52 -4.78 -11.42
N ASP A 241 -27.80 -6.08 -11.56
CA ASP A 241 -27.50 -7.03 -10.49
C ASP A 241 -25.99 -7.25 -10.36
N ARG A 242 -25.42 -6.78 -9.25
CA ARG A 242 -23.99 -6.93 -8.94
C ARG A 242 -23.56 -8.38 -8.75
N ARG A 243 -24.49 -9.31 -8.51
CA ARG A 243 -24.17 -10.76 -8.43
C ARG A 243 -23.82 -11.35 -9.79
N SER A 244 -24.20 -10.68 -10.88
CA SER A 244 -23.77 -11.06 -12.24
C SER A 244 -22.28 -10.79 -12.48
N LEU A 245 -21.66 -9.91 -11.69
CA LEU A 245 -20.26 -9.57 -11.83
C LEU A 245 -19.36 -10.76 -11.39
N PRO A 246 -18.18 -10.94 -12.03
CA PRO A 246 -17.24 -12.02 -11.72
C PRO A 246 -16.83 -12.10 -10.23
N TYR A 247 -16.86 -10.95 -9.56
CA TYR A 247 -16.64 -10.81 -8.13
C TYR A 247 -17.55 -9.72 -7.56
N TYR A 248 -18.16 -10.02 -6.41
CA TYR A 248 -18.87 -9.05 -5.59
C TYR A 248 -18.41 -9.20 -4.13
N GLY A 249 -18.23 -8.06 -3.45
CA GLY A 249 -17.83 -8.05 -2.04
C GLY A 249 -18.98 -8.42 -1.11
N TRP A 250 -18.68 -9.14 -0.03
CA TRP A 250 -19.62 -9.39 1.06
C TRP A 250 -19.86 -8.11 1.89
N GLY A 251 -21.06 -7.92 2.44
CA GLY A 251 -21.39 -6.78 3.31
C GLY A 251 -21.49 -5.41 2.62
N GLN A 252 -21.50 -5.35 1.29
CA GLN A 252 -21.54 -4.08 0.55
C GLN A 252 -22.97 -3.51 0.48
N PRO A 253 -23.18 -2.21 0.81
CA PRO A 253 -22.20 -1.13 0.88
C PRO A 253 -21.74 -0.76 2.30
N TYR A 254 -22.16 -1.49 3.33
CA TYR A 254 -21.83 -1.16 4.73
C TYR A 254 -20.32 -1.17 4.99
N CYS A 255 -19.60 -2.14 4.43
CA CYS A 255 -18.14 -2.19 4.53
C CYS A 255 -17.47 -0.93 3.94
N ALA A 256 -17.96 -0.42 2.81
CA ALA A 256 -17.44 0.80 2.20
C ALA A 256 -17.71 2.05 3.05
N TRP A 257 -18.86 2.13 3.73
CA TRP A 257 -19.14 3.22 4.66
C TRP A 257 -18.27 3.18 5.91
N VAL A 258 -18.11 2.00 6.52
CA VAL A 258 -17.22 1.83 7.68
C VAL A 258 -15.79 2.20 7.33
N ALA A 259 -15.28 1.72 6.18
CA ALA A 259 -13.95 2.07 5.70
C ALA A 259 -13.82 3.57 5.43
N LEU A 260 -14.82 4.19 4.80
CA LEU A 260 -14.80 5.63 4.53
C LEU A 260 -14.72 6.45 5.82
N VAL A 261 -15.55 6.15 6.82
CA VAL A 261 -15.55 6.86 8.10
C VAL A 261 -14.22 6.67 8.82
N PHE A 262 -13.71 5.44 8.87
CA PHE A 262 -12.45 5.12 9.53
C PHE A 262 -11.25 5.81 8.86
N MET A 263 -11.12 5.71 7.54
CA MET A 263 -10.04 6.36 6.79
C MET A 263 -10.14 7.89 6.87
N THR A 264 -11.35 8.45 6.85
CA THR A 264 -11.54 9.90 7.03
C THR A 264 -11.10 10.34 8.43
N ALA A 265 -11.49 9.58 9.47
CA ALA A 265 -11.05 9.85 10.84
C ALA A 265 -9.52 9.75 10.99
N LEU A 266 -8.90 8.76 10.34
CA LEU A 266 -7.44 8.63 10.29
C LEU A 266 -6.77 9.85 9.67
N VAL A 267 -7.24 10.31 8.50
CA VAL A 267 -6.69 11.51 7.84
C VAL A 267 -6.84 12.75 8.72
N CYS A 268 -7.97 12.92 9.40
CA CYS A 268 -8.19 14.05 10.30
C CYS A 268 -7.32 14.00 11.57
N GLY A 269 -7.06 12.81 12.10
CA GLY A 269 -6.19 12.61 13.27
C GLY A 269 -4.70 12.52 12.93
N TYR A 270 -4.36 12.38 11.64
CA TYR A 270 -2.98 12.27 11.20
C TYR A 270 -2.21 13.58 11.44
N GLY A 271 -1.01 13.50 12.02
CA GLY A 271 -0.19 14.67 12.34
C GLY A 271 -0.69 15.53 13.50
N TYR A 272 -1.66 15.06 14.30
CA TYR A 272 -2.24 15.80 15.44
C TYR A 272 -1.19 16.35 16.43
N GLU A 273 -0.02 15.70 16.49
CA GLU A 273 1.12 16.05 17.35
C GLU A 273 1.60 17.47 17.10
N VAL A 274 1.56 17.94 15.84
CA VAL A 274 1.97 19.29 15.45
C VAL A 274 1.12 20.36 16.14
N PHE A 275 -0.11 20.03 16.53
CA PHE A 275 -1.02 20.94 17.22
C PHE A 275 -0.92 20.87 18.74
N LEU A 276 -0.06 20.01 19.30
CA LEU A 276 0.15 19.94 20.74
C LEU A 276 1.03 21.11 21.23
N PRO A 277 0.77 21.64 22.46
CA PRO A 277 1.57 22.73 23.00
C PRO A 277 3.05 22.39 23.06
N GLY A 278 3.90 23.18 22.39
CA GLY A 278 5.36 22.99 22.35
C GLY A 278 5.88 22.10 21.23
N HIS A 279 5.02 21.51 20.39
CA HIS A 279 5.39 20.61 19.29
C HIS A 279 5.21 21.23 17.88
N TRP A 280 4.99 22.55 17.82
CA TRP A 280 4.81 23.25 16.55
C TRP A 280 6.13 23.33 15.78
N ASP A 281 6.18 22.64 14.65
CA ASP A 281 7.26 22.72 13.67
C ASP A 281 6.70 22.85 12.26
N LEU A 282 7.19 23.84 11.52
CA LEU A 282 6.72 24.13 10.17
C LEU A 282 7.07 22.99 9.20
N GLY A 283 8.24 22.37 9.37
CA GLY A 283 8.65 21.24 8.54
C GLY A 283 7.70 20.06 8.70
N SER A 284 7.47 19.66 9.95
CA SER A 284 6.56 18.58 10.35
C SER A 284 5.14 18.83 9.85
N PHE A 285 4.62 20.06 10.01
CA PHE A 285 3.31 20.44 9.47
C PHE A 285 3.21 20.16 7.96
N PHE A 286 4.17 20.62 7.16
CA PHE A 286 4.12 20.38 5.72
C PHE A 286 4.33 18.90 5.37
N THR A 287 5.17 18.16 6.08
CA THR A 287 5.34 16.72 5.79
C THR A 287 4.08 15.90 6.03
N TYR A 288 3.28 16.25 7.05
CA TYR A 288 2.01 15.58 7.34
C TYR A 288 0.86 16.04 6.43
N TYR A 289 0.77 17.35 6.14
CA TYR A 289 -0.44 17.94 5.54
C TYR A 289 -0.30 18.32 4.06
N THR A 290 0.89 18.29 3.45
CA THR A 290 1.07 18.73 2.04
C THR A 290 0.15 17.98 1.09
N MET A 291 0.11 16.65 1.16
CA MET A 291 -0.73 15.85 0.25
C MET A 291 -2.23 16.04 0.52
N LEU A 292 -2.60 16.26 1.79
CA LEU A 292 -3.98 16.55 2.17
C LEU A 292 -4.46 17.90 1.65
N LEU A 293 -3.57 18.90 1.55
CA LEU A 293 -3.88 20.21 0.97
C LEU A 293 -3.83 20.17 -0.56
N LEU A 294 -2.85 19.47 -1.13
CA LEU A 294 -2.63 19.40 -2.58
C LEU A 294 -3.81 18.73 -3.30
N ALA A 295 -4.36 17.66 -2.75
CA ALA A 295 -5.40 16.90 -3.42
C ALA A 295 -6.73 17.68 -3.63
N PRO A 296 -7.30 18.38 -2.64
CA PRO A 296 -8.41 19.30 -2.86
C PRO A 296 -8.08 20.41 -3.85
N VAL A 297 -6.87 20.97 -3.81
CA VAL A 297 -6.42 22.00 -4.75
C VAL A 297 -6.41 21.48 -6.18
N LEU A 298 -5.85 20.28 -6.41
CA LEU A 298 -5.84 19.64 -7.73
C LEU A 298 -7.25 19.28 -8.20
N TYR A 299 -8.10 18.73 -7.30
CA TYR A 299 -9.47 18.37 -7.63
C TYR A 299 -10.33 19.58 -7.99
N ILE A 300 -10.34 20.61 -7.13
CA ILE A 300 -11.10 21.84 -7.34
C ILE A 300 -10.52 22.60 -8.54
N GLY A 301 -9.20 22.69 -8.66
CA GLY A 301 -8.52 23.31 -9.79
C GLY A 301 -8.94 22.67 -11.12
N TRP A 302 -8.98 21.34 -11.20
CA TRP A 302 -9.49 20.62 -12.37
C TRP A 302 -10.98 20.90 -12.63
N LYS A 303 -11.81 20.85 -11.59
CA LYS A 303 -13.25 21.14 -11.69
C LYS A 303 -13.54 22.55 -12.20
N VAL A 304 -12.80 23.55 -11.72
CA VAL A 304 -12.98 24.95 -12.12
C VAL A 304 -12.46 25.20 -13.54
N THR A 305 -11.25 24.72 -13.86
CA THR A 305 -10.63 24.96 -15.18
C THR A 305 -11.35 24.23 -16.31
N LYS A 306 -11.76 22.98 -16.09
CA LYS A 306 -12.43 22.15 -17.11
C LYS A 306 -13.95 22.14 -17.01
N LYS A 307 -14.52 22.81 -16.00
CA LYS A 307 -15.96 22.91 -15.75
C LYS A 307 -16.68 21.57 -15.78
N THR A 308 -16.03 20.50 -15.30
CA THR A 308 -16.57 19.14 -15.38
C THR A 308 -17.65 18.92 -14.31
N LYS A 309 -18.76 18.29 -14.69
CA LYS A 309 -19.86 17.98 -13.77
C LYS A 309 -19.66 16.61 -13.13
N ILE A 310 -20.25 16.39 -11.96
CA ILE A 310 -20.31 15.05 -11.36
C ILE A 310 -21.35 14.25 -12.15
N VAL A 311 -20.97 13.05 -12.59
CA VAL A 311 -21.86 12.15 -13.36
C VAL A 311 -22.99 11.69 -12.46
N LYS A 312 -24.22 11.78 -12.96
CA LYS A 312 -25.40 11.29 -12.25
C LYS A 312 -25.42 9.75 -12.29
N PRO A 313 -25.86 9.06 -11.22
CA PRO A 313 -25.86 7.59 -11.17
C PRO A 313 -26.61 6.94 -12.34
N GLU A 314 -27.66 7.57 -12.85
CA GLU A 314 -28.49 7.06 -13.96
C GLU A 314 -27.77 7.16 -15.31
N LEU A 315 -26.78 8.06 -15.44
CA LEU A 315 -26.03 8.33 -16.67
C LEU A 315 -24.62 7.75 -16.65
N ALA A 316 -24.24 7.08 -15.55
CA ALA A 316 -22.93 6.46 -15.44
C ALA A 316 -22.82 5.29 -16.42
N ASP A 317 -21.77 5.24 -17.21
CA ASP A 317 -21.54 4.10 -18.08
C ASP A 317 -21.07 2.89 -17.26
N LEU A 318 -21.87 1.83 -17.26
CA LEU A 318 -21.57 0.55 -16.58
C LEU A 318 -21.21 -0.56 -17.57
N ILE A 319 -21.31 -0.32 -18.87
CA ILE A 319 -21.11 -1.32 -19.93
C ILE A 319 -19.80 -1.07 -20.66
N TRP A 320 -19.47 0.20 -21.00
CA TRP A 320 -18.22 0.62 -21.65
C TRP A 320 -17.69 -0.42 -22.66
N ASP A 321 -16.49 -0.97 -22.43
CA ASP A 321 -15.80 -1.97 -23.26
C ASP A 321 -16.06 -3.41 -22.81
N ALA A 322 -16.99 -3.65 -21.87
CA ALA A 322 -17.24 -4.98 -21.34
C ALA A 322 -17.52 -6.02 -22.44
N PRO A 323 -18.32 -5.75 -23.50
CA PRO A 323 -18.54 -6.73 -24.57
C PRO A 323 -17.28 -7.06 -25.39
N ILE A 324 -16.38 -6.10 -25.57
CA ILE A 324 -15.11 -6.30 -26.29
C ILE A 324 -14.19 -7.18 -25.43
N ILE A 325 -14.11 -6.88 -24.13
CA ILE A 325 -13.35 -7.67 -23.17
C ILE A 325 -13.92 -9.10 -23.07
N ASP A 326 -15.25 -9.24 -23.07
CA ASP A 326 -15.93 -10.55 -23.05
C ASP A 326 -15.53 -11.41 -24.25
N ALA A 327 -15.46 -10.81 -25.45
CA ALA A 327 -15.05 -11.49 -26.67
C ALA A 327 -13.56 -11.92 -26.61
N LEU A 328 -12.67 -11.01 -26.19
CA LEU A 328 -11.24 -11.29 -26.06
C LEU A 328 -10.94 -12.37 -25.02
N GLU A 329 -11.63 -12.36 -23.87
CA GLU A 329 -11.50 -13.39 -22.86
C GLU A 329 -11.99 -14.75 -23.37
N ALA A 330 -13.08 -14.79 -24.15
CA ALA A 330 -13.59 -16.02 -24.74
C ALA A 330 -12.57 -16.66 -25.71
N GLU A 331 -11.96 -15.85 -26.58
CA GLU A 331 -10.88 -16.30 -27.49
C GLU A 331 -9.69 -16.85 -26.71
N THR A 332 -9.28 -16.12 -25.66
CA THR A 332 -8.13 -16.49 -24.82
C THR A 332 -8.37 -17.79 -24.05
N MET A 333 -9.59 -18.00 -23.55
CA MET A 333 -9.99 -19.24 -22.88
C MET A 333 -10.02 -20.43 -23.84
N ASP A 334 -10.43 -20.22 -25.09
CA ASP A 334 -10.39 -21.25 -26.12
C ASP A 334 -8.96 -21.63 -26.50
N GLU A 335 -8.03 -20.67 -26.55
CA GLU A 335 -6.60 -20.96 -26.73
C GLU A 335 -6.00 -21.74 -25.55
N GLU A 336 -6.28 -21.35 -24.30
CA GLU A 336 -5.83 -22.11 -23.11
C GLU A 336 -6.39 -23.53 -23.09
N ARG A 337 -7.64 -23.70 -23.53
CA ARG A 337 -8.29 -25.01 -23.64
C ARG A 337 -7.61 -25.89 -24.70
N LYS A 338 -7.16 -25.29 -25.81
CA LYS A 338 -6.42 -25.97 -26.90
C LYS A 338 -4.94 -26.22 -26.55
N GLY A 339 -4.30 -25.32 -25.79
CA GLY A 339 -2.88 -25.38 -25.43
C GLY A 339 -2.55 -26.20 -24.18
N SER A 340 -3.54 -26.79 -23.52
CA SER A 340 -3.33 -27.61 -22.32
C SER A 340 -2.67 -28.95 -22.69
N LEU A 341 -1.33 -28.95 -22.76
CA LEU A 341 -0.45 -30.11 -22.97
C LEU A 341 -0.86 -31.34 -22.14
N TRP A 342 -1.31 -31.12 -20.90
CA TRP A 342 -1.79 -32.17 -19.98
C TRP A 342 -3.15 -32.77 -20.36
N LYS A 343 -4.02 -32.03 -21.06
CA LYS A 343 -5.30 -32.55 -21.58
C LYS A 343 -5.09 -33.31 -22.88
N ASP A 344 -4.20 -32.84 -23.74
CA ASP A 344 -3.79 -33.55 -24.96
C ASP A 344 -3.06 -34.87 -24.66
N LEU A 345 -2.25 -34.89 -23.60
CA LEU A 345 -1.68 -36.14 -23.09
C LEU A 345 -2.78 -37.06 -22.56
N ARG A 346 -3.73 -36.56 -21.78
CA ARG A 346 -4.80 -37.36 -21.17
C ARG A 346 -5.79 -37.92 -22.19
N SER A 347 -6.12 -37.18 -23.25
CA SER A 347 -6.99 -37.63 -24.34
C SER A 347 -6.32 -38.72 -25.18
N ARG A 348 -5.00 -38.61 -25.43
CA ARG A 348 -4.21 -39.66 -26.10
C ARG A 348 -4.10 -40.96 -25.29
N PHE A 349 -4.16 -40.88 -23.96
CA PHE A 349 -4.19 -42.05 -23.08
C PHE A 349 -5.58 -42.69 -22.92
N GLN A 350 -6.66 -41.97 -23.25
CA GLN A 350 -8.04 -42.51 -23.23
C GLN A 350 -8.49 -43.07 -24.58
N SER A 351 -7.72 -42.83 -25.65
CA SER A 351 -7.97 -43.36 -26.99
C SER A 351 -7.16 -44.62 -27.31
N ARG A 352 -6.62 -45.30 -26.28
CA ARG A 352 -6.03 -46.64 -26.33
C ARG A 352 -6.76 -47.49 -25.31
#